data_AF-A0A1T4PCQ1-F1
#
_entry.id   AF-A0A1T4PCQ1-F1
#
_cell.length_a   1.000
_cell.length_b   1.000
_cell.length_c   1.000
_cell.angle_alpha   90.00
_cell.angle_beta   90.00
_cell.angle_gamma   90.00
#
_symmetry.space_group_name_H-M   'P 1'
#
loop_
_entity.id
_entity.type
_entity.pdbx_description
1 polymer ?
#
loop_
_entity_poly.entity_id
_entity_poly.type
_entity_poly.pdbx_seq_one_letter_code
_entity_poly.pdbx_strand_id
1 'polypeptide(L)'
;MKVIGKLKSISGDELKIQLDEEINLNFIKLIGEHGDDIEVEVRVKDPRAITYSQVKLGYALLMDISLFTGYDKEEIKRLMKFMYLKDTAEEFAFSKASKVEGTRFLNYLIDFCFSFDVPMKKHNILPENMNRQLFNCLKYRVCAVCGRKGADIHHQENLVGLNSRKIFDHRASKFIALCREHHNEFHYIGLKTAENKYKLKAISLDEHTLQRLHIMTKKQMEKIDRRF
;
A
#
# COMPACT_ATOMS: atom_id res chain seq x y z
N MET A 1 -30.13 -0.04 -12.27
CA MET A 1 -30.80 0.48 -11.06
C MET A 1 -29.76 0.57 -9.94
N LYS A 2 -29.75 1.64 -9.14
CA LYS A 2 -28.89 1.73 -7.95
C LYS A 2 -29.74 1.57 -6.71
N VAL A 3 -29.45 0.53 -5.93
CA VAL A 3 -30.08 0.30 -4.62
C VAL A 3 -29.07 0.50 -3.50
N ILE A 4 -29.54 0.99 -2.36
CA ILE A 4 -28.72 1.19 -1.16
C ILE A 4 -29.37 0.41 -0.02
N GLY A 5 -28.55 -0.15 0.86
CA GLY A 5 -29.03 -0.89 2.01
C GLY A 5 -27.94 -1.12 3.04
N LYS A 6 -28.33 -1.72 4.16
CA LYS A 6 -27.46 -2.10 5.26
C LYS A 6 -27.20 -3.60 5.22
N LEU A 7 -25.93 -3.97 5.29
CA LEU A 7 -25.52 -5.36 5.47
C LEU A 7 -25.99 -5.86 6.84
N LYS A 8 -26.69 -7.01 6.88
CA LYS A 8 -27.21 -7.62 8.11
C LYS A 8 -26.40 -8.81 8.57
N SER A 9 -26.00 -9.66 7.64
CA SER A 9 -25.18 -10.83 7.93
C SER A 9 -24.39 -11.24 6.70
N ILE A 10 -23.25 -11.88 6.96
CA ILE A 10 -22.44 -12.60 5.98
C ILE A 10 -22.39 -14.04 6.47
N SER A 11 -22.71 -15.00 5.60
CA SER A 11 -22.62 -16.43 5.89
C SER A 11 -21.97 -17.13 4.72
N GLY A 12 -20.68 -17.46 4.84
CA GLY A 12 -19.91 -18.01 3.72
C GLY A 12 -19.83 -17.02 2.55
N ASP A 13 -20.37 -17.41 1.41
CA ASP A 13 -20.50 -16.65 0.16
C ASP A 13 -21.84 -15.90 0.03
N GLU A 14 -22.73 -15.99 1.02
CA GLU A 14 -24.02 -15.31 1.01
C GLU A 14 -24.00 -13.97 1.78
N LEU A 15 -24.57 -12.93 1.17
CA LEU A 15 -24.78 -11.61 1.77
C LEU A 15 -26.27 -11.33 1.97
N LYS A 16 -26.67 -11.01 3.21
CA LYS A 16 -28.03 -10.53 3.49
C LYS A 16 -28.04 -9.01 3.63
N ILE A 17 -28.64 -8.31 2.67
CA ILE A 17 -28.72 -6.85 2.65
C ILE A 17 -30.18 -6.44 2.92
N GLN A 18 -30.41 -5.60 3.94
CA GLN A 18 -31.68 -4.91 4.10
C GLN A 18 -31.63 -3.62 3.30
N LEU A 19 -32.43 -3.53 2.25
CA LEU A 19 -32.51 -2.34 1.42
C LEU A 19 -33.19 -1.20 2.16
N ASP A 20 -32.78 0.03 1.85
CA ASP A 20 -33.37 1.24 2.41
C ASP A 20 -34.78 1.50 1.83
N GLU A 21 -35.05 1.00 0.62
CA GLU A 21 -36.32 1.10 -0.10
C GLU A 21 -36.67 -0.26 -0.75
N GLU A 22 -37.96 -0.52 -0.96
CA GLU A 22 -38.43 -1.71 -1.66
C GLU A 22 -38.03 -1.68 -3.16
N ILE A 23 -37.60 -2.82 -3.70
CA ILE A 23 -37.27 -2.92 -5.11
C ILE A 23 -38.55 -2.99 -5.95
N ASN A 24 -38.58 -2.22 -7.03
CA ASN A 24 -39.58 -2.39 -8.07
C ASN A 24 -39.36 -3.72 -8.83
N LEU A 25 -40.15 -4.74 -8.47
CA LEU A 25 -40.10 -6.09 -9.05
C LEU A 25 -40.42 -6.10 -10.56
N ASN A 26 -41.15 -5.12 -11.08
CA ASN A 26 -41.43 -5.04 -12.52
C ASN A 26 -40.16 -4.76 -13.33
N PHE A 27 -39.20 -4.02 -12.77
CA PHE A 27 -37.92 -3.77 -13.43
C PHE A 27 -37.10 -5.05 -13.50
N ILE A 28 -37.04 -5.84 -12.42
CA ILE A 28 -36.32 -7.13 -12.40
C ILE A 28 -36.87 -8.10 -13.45
N LYS A 29 -38.20 -8.20 -13.57
CA LYS A 29 -38.87 -9.03 -14.59
C LYS A 29 -38.64 -8.57 -16.04
N LEU A 30 -38.16 -7.34 -16.22
CA LEU A 30 -37.86 -6.74 -17.53
C LEU A 30 -36.41 -7.01 -17.97
N ILE A 31 -35.49 -7.28 -17.04
CA ILE A 31 -34.04 -7.49 -17.31
C ILE A 31 -33.67 -8.98 -17.43
N GLY A 32 -34.55 -9.90 -17.03
CA GLY A 32 -34.34 -11.33 -17.18
C GLY A 32 -35.68 -12.04 -17.36
N GLU A 33 -35.70 -13.06 -18.22
CA GLU A 33 -36.84 -13.98 -18.30
C GLU A 33 -36.79 -14.95 -17.10
N HIS A 34 -37.89 -15.65 -16.85
CA HIS A 34 -37.97 -16.65 -15.77
C HIS A 34 -36.85 -17.71 -15.91
N GLY A 35 -35.78 -17.58 -15.12
CA GLY A 35 -34.69 -18.55 -15.05
C GLY A 35 -33.28 -17.98 -15.30
N ASP A 36 -33.15 -16.70 -15.66
CA ASP A 36 -31.83 -16.08 -15.83
C ASP A 36 -31.18 -15.72 -14.49
N ASP A 37 -29.90 -16.06 -14.34
CA ASP A 37 -29.07 -15.60 -13.22
C ASP A 37 -28.81 -14.09 -13.37
N ILE A 38 -29.54 -13.28 -12.60
CA ILE A 38 -29.35 -11.82 -12.60
C ILE A 38 -28.08 -11.48 -11.82
N GLU A 39 -27.05 -11.06 -12.54
CA GLU A 39 -25.83 -10.55 -11.92
C GLU A 39 -26.08 -9.19 -11.24
N VAL A 40 -25.58 -9.06 -10.00
CA VAL A 40 -25.64 -7.81 -9.23
C VAL A 40 -24.26 -7.39 -8.77
N GLU A 41 -23.95 -6.10 -8.92
CA GLU A 41 -22.72 -5.53 -8.36
C GLU A 41 -23.00 -5.01 -6.93
N VAL A 42 -22.30 -5.56 -5.94
CA VAL A 42 -22.37 -5.12 -4.55
C VAL A 42 -21.14 -4.30 -4.19
N ARG A 43 -21.32 -2.99 -3.99
CA ARG A 43 -20.25 -2.11 -3.49
C ARG A 43 -20.36 -1.88 -1.98
N VAL A 44 -19.43 -2.47 -1.23
CA VAL A 44 -19.30 -2.22 0.22
C VAL A 44 -18.64 -0.87 0.45
N LYS A 45 -19.31 0.01 1.20
CA LYS A 45 -18.79 1.33 1.56
C LYS A 45 -18.12 1.30 2.93
N ASP A 46 -16.93 1.88 3.06
CA ASP A 46 -16.35 2.16 4.38
C ASP A 46 -17.10 3.35 5.02
N PRO A 47 -17.82 3.15 6.14
CA PRO A 47 -18.62 4.21 6.75
C PRO A 47 -17.77 5.26 7.48
N ARG A 48 -16.47 5.00 7.68
CA ARG A 48 -15.59 5.92 8.40
C ARG A 48 -15.14 7.02 7.46
N ALA A 49 -15.41 8.27 7.82
CA ALA A 49 -14.87 9.41 7.11
C ALA A 49 -13.33 9.43 7.18
N ILE A 50 -12.71 10.03 6.17
CA ILE A 50 -11.29 10.35 6.20
C ILE A 50 -10.93 11.15 7.45
N THR A 51 -9.79 10.81 8.05
CA THR A 51 -9.36 11.44 9.30
C THR A 51 -8.62 12.76 9.06
N TYR A 52 -8.62 13.65 10.06
CA TYR A 52 -7.83 14.89 10.00
C TYR A 52 -6.34 14.63 9.71
N SER A 53 -5.75 13.58 10.30
CA SER A 53 -4.34 13.22 10.07
C SER A 53 -4.08 12.79 8.62
N GLN A 54 -5.03 12.10 7.97
CA GLN A 54 -4.94 11.75 6.55
C GLN A 54 -5.01 13.00 5.68
N VAL A 55 -5.94 13.92 5.96
CA VAL A 55 -6.05 15.20 5.25
C VAL A 55 -4.75 16.01 5.41
N LYS A 56 -4.22 16.11 6.63
CA LYS A 56 -2.97 16.81 6.93
C LYS A 56 -1.78 16.22 6.16
N LEU A 57 -1.62 14.89 6.16
CA LEU A 57 -0.57 14.22 5.40
C LEU A 57 -0.73 14.45 3.90
N GLY A 58 -1.95 14.40 3.37
CA GLY A 58 -2.22 14.64 1.96
C GLY A 58 -1.80 16.03 1.52
N TYR A 59 -2.17 17.08 2.27
CA TYR A 59 -1.72 18.44 1.98
C TYR A 59 -0.21 18.63 2.13
N ALA A 60 0.44 17.91 3.06
CA ALA A 60 1.88 17.96 3.23
C ALA A 60 2.63 17.37 2.01
N LEU A 61 2.16 16.22 1.49
CA LEU A 61 2.71 15.61 0.28
C LEU A 61 2.47 16.46 -0.96
N LEU A 62 1.26 17.04 -1.10
CA LEU A 62 0.96 17.97 -2.19
C LEU A 62 1.85 19.22 -2.15
N MET A 63 2.19 19.71 -0.95
CA MET A 63 3.14 20.81 -0.78
C MET A 63 4.55 20.43 -1.22
N ASP A 64 5.03 19.23 -0.88
CA ASP A 64 6.35 18.78 -1.34
C ASP A 64 6.41 18.68 -2.88
N ILE A 65 5.36 18.15 -3.51
CA ILE A 65 5.25 18.09 -4.97
C ILE A 65 5.18 19.50 -5.57
N SER A 66 4.42 20.41 -4.98
CA SER A 66 4.35 21.82 -5.39
C SER A 66 5.70 22.51 -5.33
N LEU A 67 6.45 22.35 -4.22
CA LEU A 67 7.79 22.92 -4.09
C LEU A 67 8.78 22.35 -5.10
N PHE A 68 8.67 21.05 -5.41
CA PHE A 68 9.53 20.39 -6.39
C PHE A 68 9.24 20.83 -7.83
N THR A 69 7.97 20.98 -8.19
CA THR A 69 7.54 21.27 -9.56
C THR A 69 7.44 22.76 -9.88
N GLY A 70 7.27 23.61 -8.86
CA GLY A 70 7.07 25.06 -8.99
C GLY A 70 5.61 25.48 -9.25
N TYR A 71 4.68 24.54 -9.45
CA TYR A 71 3.25 24.84 -9.61
C TYR A 71 2.57 25.12 -8.28
N ASP A 72 1.45 25.84 -8.33
CA ASP A 72 0.71 26.13 -7.11
C ASP A 72 0.08 24.86 -6.49
N LYS A 73 -0.12 24.89 -5.18
CA LYS A 73 -0.61 23.72 -4.44
C LYS A 73 -2.01 23.27 -4.87
N GLU A 74 -2.91 24.19 -5.22
CA GLU A 74 -4.26 23.84 -5.68
C GLU A 74 -4.24 23.30 -7.12
N GLU A 75 -3.34 23.78 -7.98
CA GLU A 75 -3.01 23.16 -9.27
C GLU A 75 -2.52 21.72 -9.10
N ILE A 76 -1.51 21.50 -8.25
CA ILE A 76 -0.98 20.16 -7.97
C ILE A 76 -2.06 19.24 -7.39
N LYS A 77 -2.91 19.75 -6.50
CA LYS A 77 -4.04 18.99 -5.95
C LYS A 77 -5.04 18.58 -7.04
N ARG A 78 -5.38 19.46 -7.99
CA ARG A 78 -6.24 19.12 -9.13
C ARG A 78 -5.56 18.09 -10.03
N LEU A 79 -4.28 18.30 -10.34
CA LEU A 79 -3.50 17.41 -11.19
C LEU A 79 -3.39 16.01 -10.59
N MET A 80 -3.00 15.89 -9.32
CA MET A 80 -2.86 14.59 -8.65
C MET A 80 -4.19 13.84 -8.54
N LYS A 81 -5.31 14.55 -8.33
CA LYS A 81 -6.64 13.93 -8.38
C LYS A 81 -7.01 13.45 -9.78
N PHE A 82 -6.69 14.23 -10.81
CA PHE A 82 -6.93 13.86 -12.19
C PHE A 82 -6.08 12.64 -12.59
N MET A 83 -4.80 12.62 -12.20
CA MET A 83 -3.92 11.48 -12.44
C MET A 83 -4.39 10.23 -11.69
N TYR A 84 -4.81 10.37 -10.42
CA TYR A 84 -5.40 9.27 -9.66
C TYR A 84 -6.64 8.70 -10.36
N LEU A 85 -7.55 9.55 -10.82
CA LEU A 85 -8.74 9.13 -11.57
C LEU A 85 -8.34 8.39 -12.85
N LYS A 86 -7.38 8.93 -13.62
CA LYS A 86 -6.91 8.32 -14.87
C LYS A 86 -6.32 6.93 -14.64
N ASP A 87 -5.54 6.76 -13.58
CA ASP A 87 -4.78 5.52 -13.36
C ASP A 87 -5.60 4.44 -12.64
N THR A 88 -6.61 4.82 -11.88
CA THR A 88 -7.38 3.90 -11.02
C THR A 88 -8.85 3.78 -11.38
N ALA A 89 -9.37 4.66 -12.24
CA ALA A 89 -10.80 4.87 -12.47
C ALA A 89 -11.61 5.23 -11.19
N GLU A 90 -10.94 5.68 -10.12
CA GLU A 90 -11.57 6.11 -8.88
C GLU A 90 -11.51 7.63 -8.72
N GLU A 91 -12.66 8.26 -8.43
CA GLU A 91 -12.69 9.67 -8.04
C GLU A 91 -12.26 9.85 -6.58
N PHE A 92 -11.55 10.95 -6.28
CA PHE A 92 -11.17 11.29 -4.91
C PHE A 92 -11.55 12.72 -4.53
N ALA A 93 -12.15 12.87 -3.35
CA ALA A 93 -12.39 14.16 -2.73
C ALA A 93 -12.23 14.11 -1.21
N PHE A 94 -11.30 14.90 -0.67
CA PHE A 94 -11.06 14.99 0.78
C PHE A 94 -12.33 15.23 1.61
N SER A 95 -13.31 15.99 1.11
CA SER A 95 -14.55 16.27 1.85
C SER A 95 -15.56 15.12 1.89
N LYS A 96 -15.40 14.11 1.04
CA LYS A 96 -16.35 12.99 0.88
C LYS A 96 -15.71 11.61 1.00
N ALA A 97 -14.39 11.55 1.06
CA ALA A 97 -13.64 10.30 1.09
C ALA A 97 -13.83 9.56 2.42
N SER A 98 -13.92 8.23 2.30
CA SER A 98 -13.77 7.32 3.42
C SER A 98 -12.31 7.21 3.88
N LYS A 99 -12.10 6.59 5.05
CA LYS A 99 -10.76 6.30 5.57
C LYS A 99 -9.95 5.44 4.58
N VAL A 100 -10.56 4.41 3.98
CA VAL A 100 -9.89 3.56 2.98
C VAL A 100 -9.52 4.33 1.71
N GLU A 101 -10.44 5.12 1.15
CA GLU A 101 -10.16 5.95 -0.03
C GLU A 101 -9.04 6.97 0.25
N GLY A 102 -9.04 7.57 1.46
CA GLY A 102 -7.97 8.42 1.93
C GLY A 102 -6.60 7.72 1.94
N THR A 103 -6.53 6.50 2.48
CA THR A 103 -5.28 5.73 2.49
C THR A 103 -4.79 5.41 1.08
N ARG A 104 -5.68 5.03 0.15
CA ARG A 104 -5.32 4.75 -1.25
C ARG A 104 -4.76 5.98 -1.95
N PHE A 105 -5.42 7.12 -1.84
CA PHE A 105 -4.94 8.37 -2.43
C PHE A 105 -3.59 8.81 -1.83
N LEU A 106 -3.39 8.68 -0.52
CA LEU A 106 -2.11 8.97 0.11
C LEU A 106 -0.99 8.03 -0.35
N ASN A 107 -1.28 6.74 -0.52
CA ASN A 107 -0.33 5.79 -1.10
C ASN A 107 0.05 6.18 -2.53
N TYR A 108 -0.92 6.65 -3.33
CA TYR A 108 -0.66 7.14 -4.68
C TYR A 108 0.26 8.37 -4.69
N LEU A 109 0.03 9.34 -3.80
CA LEU A 109 0.92 10.51 -3.66
C LEU A 109 2.33 10.08 -3.22
N ILE A 110 2.44 9.15 -2.28
CA ILE A 110 3.74 8.59 -1.85
C ILE A 110 4.43 7.92 -3.04
N ASP A 111 3.72 7.09 -3.81
CA ASP A 111 4.26 6.43 -5.00
C ASP A 111 4.76 7.43 -6.04
N PHE A 112 4.00 8.50 -6.27
CA PHE A 112 4.40 9.59 -7.14
C PHE A 112 5.70 10.21 -6.66
N CYS A 113 5.80 10.58 -5.38
CA CYS A 113 7.00 11.19 -4.84
C CYS A 113 8.25 10.32 -5.04
N PHE A 114 8.14 9.01 -4.80
CA PHE A 114 9.27 8.11 -5.02
C PHE A 114 9.59 7.88 -6.50
N SER A 115 8.57 7.78 -7.36
CA SER A 115 8.76 7.47 -8.78
C SER A 115 9.37 8.63 -9.56
N PHE A 116 9.07 9.86 -9.15
CA PHE A 116 9.60 11.09 -9.74
C PHE A 116 10.71 11.73 -8.92
N ASP A 117 11.19 11.04 -7.88
CA ASP A 117 12.27 11.52 -7.01
C ASP A 117 11.99 12.89 -6.36
N VAL A 118 10.73 13.13 -6.00
CA VAL A 118 10.30 14.32 -5.29
C VAL A 118 10.92 14.32 -3.88
N PRO A 119 11.69 15.33 -3.50
CA PRO A 119 12.24 15.43 -2.15
C PRO A 119 11.12 15.60 -1.13
N MET A 120 10.91 14.59 -0.29
CA MET A 120 9.92 14.67 0.78
C MET A 120 10.54 15.18 2.09
N LYS A 121 9.82 16.07 2.78
CA LYS A 121 10.16 16.38 4.18
C LYS A 121 9.89 15.16 5.07
N LYS A 122 10.48 15.15 6.27
CA LYS A 122 10.23 14.11 7.29
C LYS A 122 8.81 14.25 7.87
N HIS A 123 7.83 13.79 7.12
CA HIS A 123 6.43 13.74 7.56
C HIS A 123 6.19 12.53 8.45
N ASN A 124 5.22 12.65 9.35
CA ASN A 124 4.72 11.52 10.10
C ASN A 124 3.83 10.65 9.19
N ILE A 125 4.43 9.71 8.48
CA ILE A 125 3.70 8.74 7.65
C ILE A 125 2.77 7.94 8.54
N LEU A 126 1.49 7.86 8.16
CA LEU A 126 0.48 7.17 8.94
C LEU A 126 0.72 5.65 8.95
N PRO A 127 0.33 4.93 10.02
CA PRO A 127 0.47 3.48 10.09
C PRO A 127 -0.12 2.75 8.87
N GLU A 128 -1.26 3.21 8.36
CA GLU A 128 -1.94 2.63 7.19
C GLU A 128 -1.16 2.83 5.88
N ASN A 129 -0.24 3.80 5.82
CA ASN A 129 0.59 4.12 4.65
C ASN A 129 2.05 3.64 4.82
N MET A 130 2.46 3.26 6.03
CA MET A 130 3.85 2.93 6.37
C MET A 130 4.40 1.76 5.55
N ASN A 131 3.62 0.70 5.36
CA ASN A 131 4.07 -0.44 4.56
C ASN A 131 4.34 -0.05 3.09
N ARG A 132 3.52 0.85 2.52
CA ARG A 132 3.75 1.34 1.15
C ARG A 132 5.01 2.21 1.06
N GLN A 133 5.20 3.09 2.03
CA GLN A 133 6.43 3.88 2.17
C GLN A 133 7.66 2.98 2.22
N LEU A 134 7.67 1.98 3.09
CA LEU A 134 8.80 1.05 3.26
C LEU A 134 9.04 0.20 2.01
N PHE A 135 7.98 -0.22 1.34
CA PHE A 135 8.09 -0.89 0.04
C PHE A 135 8.75 0.00 -1.01
N ASN A 136 8.39 1.28 -1.09
CA ASN A 136 9.04 2.22 -2.01
C ASN A 136 10.49 2.50 -1.63
N CYS A 137 10.83 2.58 -0.34
CA CYS A 137 12.21 2.64 0.11
C CYS A 137 13.04 1.46 -0.42
N LEU A 138 12.50 0.24 -0.38
CA LEU A 138 13.13 -0.96 -0.95
C LEU A 138 13.24 -0.88 -2.47
N LYS A 139 12.14 -0.53 -3.16
CA LYS A 139 12.06 -0.45 -4.63
C LYS A 139 13.05 0.56 -5.21
N TYR A 140 13.13 1.75 -4.61
CA TYR A 140 13.93 2.87 -5.12
C TYR A 140 15.29 3.02 -4.41
N ARG A 141 15.66 2.09 -3.53
CA ARG A 141 16.92 2.11 -2.76
C ARG A 141 17.12 3.43 -2.02
N VAL A 142 16.09 3.82 -1.27
CA VAL A 142 16.06 5.01 -0.41
C VAL A 142 16.05 4.56 1.05
N CYS A 143 16.88 5.16 1.89
CA CYS A 143 16.97 4.81 3.29
C CYS A 143 15.67 5.18 4.01
N ALA A 144 15.02 4.19 4.62
CA ALA A 144 13.76 4.37 5.35
C ALA A 144 13.88 5.30 6.57
N VAL A 145 15.09 5.46 7.13
CA VAL A 145 15.33 6.31 8.30
C VAL A 145 15.58 7.77 7.93
N CYS A 146 16.37 8.02 6.88
CA CYS A 146 16.87 9.36 6.57
C CYS A 146 16.60 9.88 5.16
N GLY A 147 16.06 9.06 4.26
CA GLY A 147 15.76 9.45 2.88
C GLY A 147 16.97 9.51 1.94
N ARG A 148 18.19 9.20 2.41
CA ARG A 148 19.37 9.13 1.53
C ARG A 148 19.22 7.99 0.51
N LYS A 149 19.54 8.28 -0.76
CA LYS A 149 19.60 7.29 -1.84
C LYS A 149 20.81 6.35 -1.70
N GLY A 150 20.82 5.30 -2.52
CA GLY A 150 21.88 4.29 -2.52
C GLY A 150 21.80 3.39 -1.28
N ALA A 151 20.58 3.12 -0.80
CA ALA A 151 20.35 2.27 0.34
C ALA A 151 20.52 0.78 -0.03
N ASP A 152 21.15 0.04 0.86
CA ASP A 152 21.21 -1.40 0.83
C ASP A 152 19.90 -1.99 1.34
N ILE A 153 19.56 -3.20 0.91
CA ILE A 153 18.46 -3.96 1.51
C ILE A 153 19.01 -4.70 2.72
N HIS A 154 18.60 -4.26 3.90
CA HIS A 154 18.82 -4.99 5.14
C HIS A 154 17.74 -6.06 5.29
N HIS A 155 18.15 -7.27 5.65
CA HIS A 155 17.25 -8.38 5.91
C HIS A 155 17.37 -8.86 7.37
N GLN A 156 16.23 -9.04 8.03
CA GLN A 156 16.17 -9.76 9.29
C GLN A 156 16.21 -11.26 9.00
N GLU A 157 17.28 -11.88 9.46
CA GLU A 157 17.58 -13.28 9.30
C GLU A 157 16.65 -14.18 10.13
N ASN A 158 15.63 -14.75 9.47
CA ASN A 158 15.18 -16.10 9.79
C ASN A 158 15.89 -17.06 8.83
N LEU A 159 17.24 -17.13 8.90
CA LEU A 159 18.01 -18.00 8.01
C LEU A 159 17.76 -19.46 8.39
N VAL A 160 17.05 -20.20 7.55
CA VAL A 160 17.08 -21.66 7.58
C VAL A 160 18.18 -22.13 6.64
N GLY A 161 19.37 -22.39 7.20
CA GLY A 161 20.52 -22.85 6.41
C GLY A 161 21.77 -23.16 7.23
N LEU A 162 22.03 -24.45 7.50
CA LEU A 162 23.31 -24.91 8.06
C LEU A 162 24.46 -24.76 7.04
N ASN A 163 25.46 -23.92 7.33
CA ASN A 163 26.76 -23.71 6.64
C ASN A 163 26.87 -22.61 5.56
N SER A 164 28.05 -21.98 5.54
CA SER A 164 28.54 -20.85 4.71
C SER A 164 28.54 -21.05 3.18
N ARG A 165 28.02 -22.18 2.68
CA ARG A 165 27.92 -22.53 1.25
C ARG A 165 26.46 -22.66 0.76
N LYS A 166 25.46 -22.29 1.59
CA LYS A 166 24.04 -22.45 1.26
C LYS A 166 23.41 -21.20 0.64
N ILE A 167 22.53 -21.45 -0.32
CA ILE A 167 21.50 -20.51 -0.74
C ILE A 167 20.53 -20.37 0.44
N PHE A 168 20.35 -19.16 0.93
CA PHE A 168 19.40 -18.87 2.01
C PHE A 168 18.00 -18.65 1.46
N ASP A 169 17.02 -19.14 2.20
CA ASP A 169 15.62 -18.88 1.90
C ASP A 169 15.19 -17.55 2.56
N HIS A 170 15.01 -16.52 1.74
CA HIS A 170 14.57 -15.22 2.21
C HIS A 170 13.05 -15.03 2.18
N ARG A 171 12.26 -16.06 1.81
CA ARG A 171 10.78 -15.97 1.78
C ARG A 171 10.18 -15.72 3.16
N ALA A 172 10.83 -16.19 4.22
CA ALA A 172 10.43 -15.95 5.62
C ALA A 172 11.14 -14.74 6.28
N SER A 173 11.95 -14.00 5.52
CA SER A 173 12.69 -12.83 6.03
C SER A 173 11.84 -11.56 6.02
N LYS A 174 12.29 -10.55 6.77
CA LYS A 174 11.75 -9.19 6.72
C LYS A 174 12.80 -8.22 6.19
N PHE A 175 12.36 -7.18 5.50
CA PHE A 175 13.24 -6.29 4.75
C PHE A 175 13.00 -4.82 5.08
N ILE A 176 14.08 -4.05 5.07
CA ILE A 176 14.07 -2.59 5.15
C ILE A 176 15.26 -2.02 4.36
N ALA A 177 15.07 -0.90 3.67
CA ALA A 177 16.17 -0.24 2.96
C ALA A 177 16.90 0.74 3.87
N LEU A 178 18.22 0.62 3.98
CA LEU A 178 19.05 1.44 4.86
C LEU A 178 20.31 1.92 4.12
N CYS A 179 20.66 3.19 4.27
CA CYS A 179 21.99 3.65 3.85
C CYS A 179 23.05 3.03 4.75
N ARG A 180 24.32 3.00 4.29
CA ARG A 180 25.43 2.33 4.96
C ARG A 180 25.52 2.60 6.48
N GLU A 181 25.35 3.86 6.88
CA GLU A 181 25.39 4.29 8.27
C GLU A 181 24.29 3.62 9.13
N HIS A 182 23.02 3.75 8.72
CA HIS A 182 21.91 3.11 9.44
C HIS A 182 21.94 1.59 9.30
N HIS A 183 22.46 1.06 8.19
CA HIS A 183 22.63 -0.38 8.01
C HIS A 183 23.58 -0.94 9.07
N ASN A 184 24.74 -0.32 9.25
CA ASN A 184 25.70 -0.70 10.28
C ASN A 184 25.12 -0.49 11.69
N GLU A 185 24.38 0.59 11.92
CA GLU A 185 23.70 0.80 13.21
C GLU A 185 22.71 -0.32 13.53
N PHE A 186 21.88 -0.73 12.56
CA PHE A 186 20.91 -1.82 12.75
C PHE A 186 21.61 -3.14 13.10
N HIS A 187 22.78 -3.42 12.51
CA HIS A 187 23.61 -4.55 12.92
C HIS A 187 24.19 -4.39 14.33
N TYR A 188 24.59 -3.17 14.72
CA TYR A 188 25.21 -2.90 16.01
C TYR A 188 24.23 -2.95 17.19
N ILE A 189 23.08 -2.28 17.09
CA ILE A 189 22.10 -2.19 18.20
C ILE A 189 21.05 -3.31 18.16
N GLY A 190 21.03 -4.09 17.09
CA GLY A 190 20.04 -5.13 16.83
C GLY A 190 18.71 -4.56 16.32
N LEU A 191 18.03 -5.35 15.46
CA LEU A 191 16.86 -4.87 14.74
C LEU A 191 15.73 -4.39 15.65
N LYS A 192 15.34 -5.15 16.68
CA LYS A 192 14.22 -4.76 17.56
C LYS A 192 14.46 -3.40 18.22
N THR A 193 15.69 -3.13 18.65
CA THR A 193 16.09 -1.84 19.22
C THR A 193 16.01 -0.74 18.19
N ALA A 194 16.51 -0.98 16.98
CA ALA A 194 16.48 -0.04 15.87
C ALA A 194 15.05 0.29 15.41
N GLU A 195 14.20 -0.72 15.26
CA GLU A 195 12.77 -0.59 14.94
C GLU A 195 12.04 0.28 15.97
N ASN A 196 12.31 0.05 17.26
CA ASN A 196 11.73 0.85 18.34
C ASN A 196 12.27 2.28 18.39
N LYS A 197 13.56 2.50 18.07
CA LYS A 197 14.19 3.82 18.00
C LYS A 197 13.60 4.65 16.87
N TYR A 198 13.47 4.07 15.68
CA TYR A 198 13.03 4.78 14.47
C TYR A 198 11.53 4.69 14.21
N LYS A 199 10.79 3.90 15.00
CA LYS A 199 9.35 3.63 14.81
C LYS A 199 9.03 3.03 13.44
N LEU A 200 9.94 2.21 12.93
CA LEU A 200 9.81 1.50 11.66
C LEU A 200 9.80 0.00 11.95
N LYS A 201 9.07 -0.79 11.15
CA LYS A 201 9.09 -2.25 11.22
C LYS A 201 9.42 -2.81 9.85
N ALA A 202 10.41 -3.69 9.76
CA ALA A 202 10.75 -4.35 8.51
C ALA A 202 9.55 -5.14 7.97
N ILE A 203 9.38 -5.15 6.65
CA ILE A 203 8.20 -5.74 5.98
C ILE A 203 8.53 -7.09 5.33
N SER A 204 7.56 -7.99 5.28
CA SER A 204 7.66 -9.22 4.47
C SER A 204 7.36 -8.91 3.00
N LEU A 205 7.95 -9.68 2.09
CA LEU A 205 7.74 -9.56 0.65
C LEU A 205 7.28 -10.90 0.08
N ASP A 206 6.34 -10.86 -0.87
CA ASP A 206 5.94 -12.04 -1.64
C ASP A 206 7.07 -12.48 -2.61
N GLU A 207 6.99 -13.72 -3.09
CA GLU A 207 8.00 -14.32 -3.97
C GLU A 207 8.21 -13.53 -5.28
N HIS A 208 7.13 -12.99 -5.85
CA HIS A 208 7.21 -12.20 -7.07
C HIS A 208 7.98 -10.89 -6.84
N THR A 209 7.76 -10.25 -5.70
CA THR A 209 8.45 -9.04 -5.29
C THR A 209 9.91 -9.32 -4.96
N LEU A 210 10.24 -10.43 -4.29
CA LEU A 210 11.62 -10.87 -4.04
C LEU A 210 12.41 -11.03 -5.34
N GLN A 211 11.77 -11.58 -6.38
CA GLN A 211 12.35 -11.72 -7.72
C GLN A 211 12.55 -10.37 -8.40
N ARG A 212 11.51 -9.53 -8.41
CA ARG A 212 11.57 -8.21 -9.05
C ARG A 212 12.61 -7.28 -8.42
N LEU A 213 12.87 -7.42 -7.12
CA LEU A 213 13.89 -6.63 -6.41
C LEU A 213 15.28 -7.29 -6.42
N HIS A 214 15.44 -8.40 -7.14
CA HIS A 214 16.68 -9.17 -7.23
C HIS A 214 17.23 -9.64 -5.87
N ILE A 215 16.34 -9.91 -4.91
CA ILE A 215 16.69 -10.47 -3.60
C ILE A 215 16.85 -11.99 -3.70
N MET A 216 15.96 -12.64 -4.45
CA MET A 216 16.02 -14.08 -4.74
C MET A 216 15.59 -14.34 -6.18
N THR A 217 16.23 -15.29 -6.85
CA THR A 217 15.86 -15.75 -8.18
C THR A 217 14.93 -16.96 -8.11
N LYS A 218 14.08 -17.15 -9.13
CA LYS A 218 13.24 -18.36 -9.28
C LYS A 218 14.08 -19.65 -9.18
N LYS A 219 15.25 -19.67 -9.82
CA LYS A 219 16.18 -20.82 -9.77
C LYS A 219 16.69 -21.10 -8.34
N GLN A 220 16.92 -20.07 -7.53
CA GLN A 220 17.28 -20.26 -6.12
C GLN A 220 16.12 -20.87 -5.33
N MET A 221 14.90 -20.39 -5.53
CA MET A 221 13.69 -20.92 -4.88
C MET A 221 13.46 -22.40 -5.26
N GLU A 222 13.42 -22.73 -6.55
CA GLU A 222 13.24 -24.11 -7.04
C GLU A 222 14.33 -25.08 -6.53
N LYS A 223 15.54 -24.58 -6.27
CA LYS A 223 16.63 -25.40 -5.72
C LYS A 223 16.47 -25.63 -4.22
N ILE A 224 15.85 -24.71 -3.50
CA ILE A 224 15.50 -24.88 -2.09
C ILE A 224 14.34 -25.86 -1.98
N ASP A 225 13.30 -25.70 -2.79
CA ASP A 225 12.09 -26.53 -2.74
C ASP A 225 12.40 -28.01 -3.05
N ARG A 226 13.32 -28.28 -4.00
CA ARG A 226 13.79 -29.64 -4.33
C ARG A 226 14.58 -30.35 -3.20
N ARG A 227 14.91 -29.66 -2.10
CA ARG A 227 15.64 -30.23 -0.96
C ARG A 227 14.73 -30.76 0.13
N PHE A 228 13.43 -30.49 0.02
CA PHE A 228 12.37 -30.95 0.92
C PHE A 228 11.36 -31.77 0.11
#